data_AF-A0A4U2XZI9-F1
#
_entry.id   AF-A0A4U2XZI9-F1
#
_cell.length_a   1.000
_cell.length_b   1.000
_cell.length_c   1.000
_cell.angle_alpha   90.00
_cell.angle_beta   90.00
_cell.angle_gamma   90.00
#
_symmetry.space_group_name_H-M   'P 1'
#
loop_
_entity.id
_entity.type
_entity.pdbx_description
1 polymer ?
#
loop_
_entity_poly.entity_id
_entity_poly.type
_entity_poly.pdbx_seq_one_letter_code
_entity_poly.pdbx_strand_id
1 'polypeptide(L)'
;MTKIKELQKTTVGTIAIDWNLVEENIGFKLHDNLKDFYSRILGRKNKSGYISGIIKFNRAEFVKRYVNKDNWLNDANGNSTCAEFTLCLLKQTDDKYISDFIQEAFFGDWTGGNDFGHRAYIGEILINIGQVSLLLNNDTGVFEWVDFRYGYFDKYLDNPYGIVADSTQTSKVIDNLTNR
;
A
#
# COMPACT_ATOMS: atom_id res chain seq x y z
N MET A 1 9.06 9.22 -11.76
CA MET A 1 7.88 8.91 -12.60
C MET A 1 8.00 7.70 -13.52
N THR A 2 9.17 7.35 -14.09
CA THR A 2 9.30 6.21 -15.03
C THR A 2 8.94 4.85 -14.42
N LYS A 3 9.32 4.60 -13.16
CA LYS A 3 9.13 3.31 -12.48
C LYS A 3 7.68 3.00 -12.12
N ILE A 4 6.91 4.02 -11.72
CA ILE A 4 5.47 3.84 -11.54
C ILE A 4 4.80 3.50 -12.88
N LYS A 5 5.18 4.20 -13.95
CA LYS A 5 4.66 3.92 -15.29
C LYS A 5 4.99 2.51 -15.77
N GLU A 6 6.11 1.94 -15.32
CA GLU A 6 6.43 0.52 -15.56
C GLU A 6 5.44 -0.37 -14.80
N LEU A 7 5.21 -0.15 -13.50
CA LEU A 7 4.22 -0.92 -12.72
C LEU A 7 2.80 -0.88 -13.34
N GLN A 8 2.37 0.27 -13.87
CA GLN A 8 1.08 0.42 -14.56
C GLN A 8 0.98 -0.40 -15.84
N LYS A 9 2.10 -0.51 -16.59
CA LYS A 9 2.14 -1.14 -17.91
C LYS A 9 2.43 -2.64 -17.85
N THR A 10 3.00 -3.11 -16.75
CA THR A 10 3.30 -4.54 -16.60
C THR A 10 2.04 -5.34 -16.26
N THR A 11 1.81 -6.37 -17.06
CA THR A 11 0.71 -7.32 -16.88
C THR A 11 0.82 -8.07 -15.55
N VAL A 12 -0.32 -8.31 -14.90
CA VAL A 12 -0.43 -9.22 -13.75
C VAL A 12 0.15 -10.59 -14.09
N GLY A 13 0.79 -11.26 -13.11
CA GLY A 13 1.34 -12.60 -13.29
C GLY A 13 2.65 -12.66 -14.09
N THR A 14 3.25 -11.51 -14.41
CA THR A 14 4.59 -11.45 -15.03
C THR A 14 5.65 -12.12 -14.14
N ILE A 15 5.49 -12.02 -12.82
CA ILE A 15 6.25 -12.79 -11.85
C ILE A 15 5.42 -14.01 -11.46
N ALA A 16 5.95 -15.20 -11.73
CA ALA A 16 5.39 -16.44 -11.23
C ALA A 16 5.64 -16.56 -9.73
N ILE A 17 4.56 -16.67 -8.96
CA ILE A 17 4.56 -16.82 -7.50
C ILE A 17 3.61 -17.95 -7.15
N ASP A 18 4.03 -18.90 -6.33
CA ASP A 18 3.14 -19.91 -5.77
C ASP A 18 2.35 -19.32 -4.61
N TRP A 19 1.21 -18.71 -4.93
CA TRP A 19 0.34 -18.13 -3.93
C TRP A 19 -0.25 -19.15 -2.97
N ASN A 20 -0.37 -20.42 -3.35
CA ASN A 20 -0.90 -21.44 -2.44
C ASN A 20 0.06 -21.67 -1.28
N LEU A 21 1.36 -21.78 -1.58
CA LEU A 21 2.39 -21.91 -0.55
C LEU A 21 2.43 -20.71 0.39
N VAL A 22 2.32 -19.49 -0.15
CA VAL A 22 2.27 -18.26 0.66
C VAL A 22 1.02 -18.24 1.56
N GLU A 23 -0.14 -18.60 1.02
CA GLU A 23 -1.41 -18.67 1.75
C GLU A 23 -1.41 -19.74 2.84
N GLU A 24 -0.77 -20.89 2.60
CA GLU A 24 -0.55 -21.92 3.60
C GLU A 24 0.33 -21.41 4.75
N ASN A 25 1.41 -20.70 4.43
CA ASN A 25 2.33 -20.16 5.42
C ASN A 25 1.69 -19.05 6.28
N ILE A 26 0.89 -18.17 5.68
CA ILE A 26 0.24 -17.07 6.40
C ILE A 26 -1.05 -17.48 7.11
N GLY A 27 -1.64 -18.61 6.74
CA GLY A 27 -2.82 -19.20 7.40
C GLY A 27 -4.17 -18.65 6.93
N PHE A 28 -4.20 -17.85 5.85
CA PHE A 28 -5.43 -17.36 5.24
C PHE A 28 -5.27 -17.10 3.74
N LYS A 29 -6.40 -16.97 3.04
CA LYS A 29 -6.44 -16.68 1.61
C LYS A 29 -6.11 -15.22 1.34
N LEU A 30 -5.19 -14.98 0.41
CA LEU A 30 -4.83 -13.64 -0.01
C LEU A 30 -5.83 -13.14 -1.05
N HIS A 31 -6.20 -11.88 -0.93
CA HIS A 31 -7.06 -11.21 -1.90
C HIS A 31 -6.32 -11.07 -3.23
N ASP A 32 -7.05 -11.25 -4.34
CA ASP A 32 -6.47 -11.21 -5.68
C ASP A 32 -5.77 -9.87 -5.97
N ASN A 33 -6.32 -8.74 -5.52
CA ASN A 33 -5.64 -7.43 -5.61
C ASN A 33 -4.23 -7.38 -5.01
N LEU A 34 -3.96 -8.11 -3.93
CA LEU A 34 -2.62 -8.18 -3.34
C LEU A 34 -1.69 -9.04 -4.22
N LYS A 35 -2.21 -10.18 -4.70
CA LYS A 35 -1.51 -11.06 -5.63
C LYS A 35 -1.17 -10.32 -6.92
N ASP A 36 -2.11 -9.55 -7.44
CA ASP A 36 -1.98 -8.72 -8.64
C ASP A 36 -0.95 -7.60 -8.46
N PHE A 37 -0.85 -7.01 -7.27
CA PHE A 37 0.14 -5.99 -6.99
C PHE A 37 1.56 -6.55 -7.05
N TYR A 38 1.80 -7.66 -6.36
CA TYR A 38 3.14 -8.24 -6.21
C TYR A 38 3.57 -9.14 -7.37
N SER A 39 2.65 -9.62 -8.22
CA SER A 39 2.96 -10.48 -9.36
C SER A 39 3.39 -9.73 -10.64
N ARG A 40 3.64 -8.41 -10.56
CA ARG A 40 3.95 -7.57 -11.75
C ARG A 40 5.45 -7.39 -11.99
N ILE A 41 6.16 -6.75 -11.07
CA ILE A 41 7.56 -6.37 -11.26
C ILE A 41 8.37 -6.52 -9.97
N LEU A 42 9.65 -6.85 -10.15
CA LEU A 42 10.59 -6.90 -9.03
C LEU A 42 11.20 -5.51 -8.82
N GLY A 43 11.35 -5.11 -7.56
CA GLY A 43 12.14 -3.94 -7.15
C GLY A 43 13.66 -4.11 -7.35
N ARG A 44 14.11 -5.19 -8.00
CA ARG A 44 15.50 -5.69 -8.04
C ARG A 44 16.50 -4.70 -8.66
N LYS A 45 16.06 -3.78 -9.53
CA LYS A 45 16.95 -2.73 -10.08
C LYS A 45 17.46 -1.73 -9.03
N ASN A 46 16.85 -1.65 -7.84
CA ASN A 46 17.23 -0.66 -6.81
C ASN A 46 17.94 -1.25 -5.58
N LYS A 47 18.10 -2.59 -5.44
CA LYS A 47 18.51 -3.30 -4.19
C LYS A 47 17.66 -3.00 -2.93
N SER A 48 16.85 -1.95 -2.95
CA SER A 48 16.05 -1.45 -1.83
C SER A 48 14.67 -2.12 -1.76
N GLY A 49 14.10 -2.61 -2.88
CA GLY A 49 12.79 -3.31 -2.87
C GLY A 49 11.63 -2.34 -2.78
N TYR A 50 11.85 -1.10 -3.19
CA TYR A 50 10.82 -0.08 -3.22
C TYR A 50 10.80 0.63 -4.57
N ILE A 51 9.62 1.12 -4.96
CA ILE A 51 9.46 2.19 -5.92
C ILE A 51 9.14 3.45 -5.15
N SER A 52 9.92 4.50 -5.36
CA SER A 52 9.67 5.81 -4.77
C SER A 52 9.75 6.92 -5.79
N GLY A 53 9.24 8.09 -5.41
CA GLY A 53 9.35 9.32 -6.19
C GLY A 53 8.44 10.41 -5.66
N ILE A 54 8.32 11.47 -6.46
CA ILE A 54 7.48 12.64 -6.15
C ILE A 54 6.23 12.60 -7.02
N ILE A 55 5.10 12.90 -6.40
CA ILE A 55 3.78 12.92 -7.02
C ILE A 55 3.13 14.26 -6.77
N LYS A 56 2.26 14.68 -7.69
CA LYS A 56 1.37 15.81 -7.42
C LYS A 56 0.32 15.31 -6.44
N PHE A 57 0.27 15.93 -5.27
CA PHE A 57 -0.67 15.55 -4.23
C PHE A 57 -1.90 16.43 -4.33
N ASN A 58 -2.97 15.88 -4.91
CA ASN A 58 -4.30 16.48 -4.83
C ASN A 58 -5.13 15.68 -3.83
N ARG A 59 -5.39 16.30 -2.68
CA ARG A 59 -6.18 15.71 -1.59
C ARG A 59 -7.56 15.22 -2.02
N ALA A 60 -8.26 15.99 -2.85
CA ALA A 60 -9.62 15.65 -3.30
C ALA A 60 -9.64 14.42 -4.22
N GLU A 61 -8.51 14.13 -4.88
CA GLU A 61 -8.34 12.95 -5.73
C GLU A 61 -7.72 11.78 -4.97
N PHE A 62 -6.92 12.08 -3.95
CA PHE A 62 -6.23 11.07 -3.16
C PHE A 62 -7.19 10.27 -2.26
N VAL A 63 -8.14 10.95 -1.61
CA VAL A 63 -9.13 10.27 -0.76
C VAL A 63 -10.42 10.10 -1.52
N LYS A 64 -10.73 8.85 -1.89
CA LYS A 64 -11.99 8.50 -2.53
C LYS A 64 -13.17 8.59 -1.54
N ARG A 65 -12.97 8.10 -0.32
CA ARG A 65 -13.99 8.11 0.73
C ARG A 65 -13.34 8.18 2.11
N TYR A 66 -13.75 9.13 2.95
CA TYR A 66 -13.36 9.17 4.36
C TYR A 66 -14.17 8.16 5.16
N VAL A 67 -13.55 7.51 6.14
CA VAL A 67 -14.19 6.49 6.99
C VAL A 67 -14.34 6.97 8.42
N ASN A 68 -13.28 7.51 9.04
CA ASN A 68 -13.34 8.01 10.41
C ASN A 68 -12.59 9.34 10.58
N LYS A 69 -13.34 10.36 11.00
CA LYS A 69 -12.98 11.74 11.41
C LYS A 69 -12.18 12.68 10.49
N ASP A 70 -12.67 13.92 10.59
CA ASP A 70 -12.22 15.26 10.18
C ASP A 70 -10.84 15.43 9.56
N ASN A 71 -10.83 16.08 8.39
CA ASN A 71 -9.97 17.19 7.93
C ASN A 71 -8.46 17.21 8.26
N TRP A 72 -7.87 16.20 8.90
CA TRP A 72 -6.44 16.13 9.22
C TRP A 72 -5.61 16.22 7.95
N LEU A 73 -5.97 15.41 6.95
CA LEU A 73 -5.34 15.48 5.64
C LEU A 73 -5.59 16.83 4.93
N ASN A 74 -6.63 17.58 5.34
CA ASN A 74 -6.90 18.91 4.80
C ASN A 74 -5.86 19.93 5.27
N ASP A 75 -5.43 19.82 6.52
CA ASP A 75 -4.45 20.73 7.12
C ASP A 75 -3.01 20.23 6.89
N ALA A 76 -2.84 18.94 6.60
CA ALA A 76 -1.54 18.27 6.67
C ALA A 76 -0.56 18.49 5.50
N ASN A 77 -1.02 18.92 4.32
CA ASN A 77 -0.08 19.23 3.23
C ASN A 77 0.20 20.74 3.06
N GLY A 78 -0.46 21.60 3.86
CA GLY A 78 -0.38 23.06 3.69
C GLY A 78 -0.64 23.48 2.24
N ASN A 79 0.20 24.38 1.71
CA ASN A 79 0.18 24.79 0.29
C ASN A 79 1.06 23.89 -0.61
N SER A 80 1.63 22.79 -0.08
CA SER A 80 2.43 21.89 -0.91
C SER A 80 1.51 21.16 -1.89
N THR A 81 1.87 21.20 -3.17
CA THR A 81 1.18 20.48 -4.24
C THR A 81 1.85 19.15 -4.56
N CYS A 82 2.89 18.78 -3.82
CA CYS A 82 3.66 17.57 -4.02
C CYS A 82 3.75 16.74 -2.74
N ALA A 83 3.86 15.43 -2.91
CA ALA A 83 4.18 14.47 -1.86
C ALA A 83 5.22 13.47 -2.38
N GLU A 84 6.03 12.92 -1.49
CA GLU A 84 6.85 11.75 -1.81
C GLU A 84 6.04 10.50 -1.54
N PHE A 85 6.20 9.48 -2.38
CA PHE A 85 5.59 8.17 -2.13
C PHE A 85 6.67 7.10 -2.17
N THR A 86 6.40 6.01 -1.45
CA THR A 86 7.18 4.78 -1.49
C THR A 86 6.21 3.61 -1.51
N LEU A 87 6.39 2.67 -2.44
CA LEU A 87 5.66 1.41 -2.51
C LEU A 87 6.64 0.25 -2.32
N CYS A 88 6.29 -0.69 -1.46
CA CYS A 88 7.04 -1.91 -1.20
C CYS A 88 6.80 -2.92 -2.33
N LEU A 89 7.87 -3.51 -2.86
CA LEU A 89 7.82 -4.54 -3.89
C LEU A 89 8.72 -5.72 -3.52
N LEU A 90 8.40 -6.88 -4.09
CA LEU A 90 9.27 -8.05 -4.05
C LEU A 90 10.62 -7.74 -4.71
N LYS A 91 11.71 -8.12 -4.05
CA LYS A 91 13.07 -8.07 -4.62
C LYS A 91 13.44 -9.35 -5.35
N GLN A 92 12.90 -10.47 -4.91
CA GLN A 92 13.25 -11.81 -5.34
C GLN A 92 12.00 -12.65 -5.49
N THR A 93 12.16 -13.82 -6.10
CA THR A 93 11.08 -14.76 -6.41
C THR A 93 11.25 -16.09 -5.69
N ASP A 94 12.18 -16.19 -4.75
CA ASP A 94 12.32 -17.41 -3.96
C ASP A 94 11.18 -17.51 -2.94
N ASP A 95 10.61 -18.70 -2.79
CA ASP A 95 9.38 -18.91 -2.04
C ASP A 95 9.50 -18.52 -0.57
N LYS A 96 10.68 -18.77 0.02
CA LYS A 96 10.96 -18.37 1.40
C LYS A 96 10.94 -16.85 1.53
N TYR A 97 11.68 -16.13 0.69
CA TYR A 97 11.66 -14.66 0.70
C TYR A 97 10.27 -14.10 0.48
N ILE A 98 9.49 -14.65 -0.47
CA ILE A 98 8.13 -14.16 -0.72
C ILE A 98 7.26 -14.37 0.52
N SER A 99 7.34 -15.55 1.14
CA SER A 99 6.58 -15.86 2.36
C SER A 99 6.95 -14.91 3.50
N ASP A 100 8.26 -14.74 3.77
CA ASP A 100 8.77 -13.83 4.80
C ASP A 100 8.33 -12.37 4.52
N PHE A 101 8.39 -11.93 3.26
CA PHE A 101 7.98 -10.58 2.86
C PHE A 101 6.48 -10.35 3.05
N ILE A 102 5.65 -11.32 2.67
CA ILE A 102 4.20 -11.21 2.83
C ILE A 102 3.83 -11.28 4.31
N GLN A 103 4.49 -12.13 5.10
CA GLN A 103 4.30 -12.17 6.54
C GLN A 103 4.64 -10.82 7.20
N GLU A 104 5.76 -10.19 6.81
CA GLU A 104 6.14 -8.85 7.27
C GLU A 104 5.10 -7.79 6.84
N ALA A 105 4.52 -7.91 5.64
CA ALA A 105 3.49 -6.99 5.20
C ALA A 105 2.26 -7.00 6.12
N PHE A 106 1.87 -8.15 6.69
CA PHE A 106 0.71 -8.24 7.59
C PHE A 106 1.04 -8.06 9.08
N PHE A 107 2.20 -8.56 9.52
CA PHE A 107 2.54 -8.72 10.94
C PHE A 107 3.87 -8.05 11.33
N GLY A 108 4.43 -7.26 10.44
CA GLY A 108 5.72 -6.62 10.63
C GLY A 108 5.74 -5.52 11.68
N ASP A 109 6.90 -4.90 11.83
CA ASP A 109 7.17 -3.86 12.83
C ASP A 109 6.25 -2.63 12.67
N TRP A 110 5.72 -2.41 11.45
CA TRP A 110 4.80 -1.31 11.15
C TRP A 110 3.52 -1.33 12.01
N THR A 111 3.14 -2.51 12.49
CA THR A 111 1.98 -2.67 13.37
C THR A 111 2.20 -2.10 14.78
N GLY A 112 3.46 -1.88 15.18
CA GLY A 112 3.82 -1.53 16.55
C GLY A 112 3.40 -2.60 17.58
N GLY A 113 3.19 -3.84 17.14
CA GLY A 113 2.68 -4.95 17.96
C GLY A 113 1.15 -4.98 18.12
N ASN A 114 0.40 -4.13 17.39
CA ASN A 114 -1.06 -4.11 17.44
C ASN A 114 -1.68 -5.03 16.38
N ASP A 115 -2.92 -5.48 16.63
CA ASP A 115 -3.69 -6.26 15.68
C ASP A 115 -4.36 -5.36 14.63
N PHE A 116 -3.82 -5.38 13.41
CA PHE A 116 -4.38 -4.71 12.23
C PHE A 116 -5.16 -5.67 11.32
N GLY A 117 -5.50 -6.87 11.82
CA GLY A 117 -6.28 -7.89 11.12
C GLY A 117 -5.60 -8.30 9.83
N HIS A 118 -6.38 -8.56 8.79
CA HIS A 118 -5.83 -8.89 7.48
C HIS A 118 -5.54 -7.63 6.66
N ARG A 119 -4.83 -6.64 7.21
CA ARG A 119 -4.33 -5.50 6.43
C ARG A 119 -2.84 -5.67 6.15
N ALA A 120 -2.49 -5.61 4.87
CA ALA A 120 -1.10 -5.64 4.43
C ALA A 120 -0.56 -4.23 4.23
N TYR A 121 0.59 -3.92 4.83
CA TYR A 121 1.35 -2.72 4.52
C TYR A 121 1.98 -2.82 3.12
N ILE A 122 1.69 -1.82 2.28
CA ILE A 122 2.16 -1.80 0.90
C ILE A 122 3.04 -0.59 0.58
N GLY A 123 3.15 0.38 1.50
CA GLY A 123 3.92 1.58 1.29
C GLY A 123 3.41 2.79 2.08
N GLU A 124 3.84 3.97 1.66
CA GLU A 124 3.60 5.21 2.37
C GLU A 124 3.65 6.43 1.43
N ILE A 125 3.10 7.53 1.92
CA ILE A 125 3.18 8.85 1.33
C ILE A 125 3.67 9.81 2.41
N LEU A 126 4.76 10.49 2.11
CA LEU A 126 5.28 11.58 2.92
C LEU A 126 4.70 12.90 2.40
N ILE A 127 3.88 13.53 3.23
CA ILE A 127 3.31 14.85 3.02
C ILE A 127 4.02 15.86 3.92
N ASN A 128 3.79 17.15 3.69
CA ASN A 128 4.56 18.23 4.30
C ASN A 128 4.63 18.17 5.84
N ILE A 129 3.55 17.77 6.53
CA ILE A 129 3.54 17.69 8.00
C ILE A 129 3.42 16.26 8.57
N GLY A 130 3.55 15.22 7.74
CA GLY A 130 3.35 13.85 8.22
C GLY A 130 3.60 12.75 7.20
N GLN A 131 3.47 11.52 7.68
CA GLN A 131 3.61 10.29 6.89
C GLN A 131 2.31 9.53 6.99
N VAL A 132 1.75 9.19 5.83
CA VAL A 132 0.54 8.40 5.70
C VAL A 132 0.93 7.02 5.19
N SER A 133 0.56 5.98 5.91
CA SER A 133 0.79 4.60 5.49
C SER A 133 -0.35 4.15 4.58
N LEU A 134 0.03 3.38 3.55
CA LEU A 134 -0.86 2.76 2.59
C LEU A 134 -1.00 1.28 2.94
N LEU A 135 -2.24 0.85 3.14
CA LEU A 135 -2.58 -0.53 3.47
C LEU A 135 -3.49 -1.12 2.39
N LEU A 136 -3.40 -2.44 2.18
CA LEU A 136 -4.40 -3.21 1.45
C LEU A 136 -5.18 -4.06 2.45
N ASN A 137 -6.49 -3.84 2.52
CA ASN A 137 -7.39 -4.65 3.32
C ASN A 137 -7.72 -5.95 2.58
N ASN A 138 -7.19 -7.07 3.05
CA ASN A 138 -7.30 -8.37 2.41
C ASN A 138 -8.74 -8.92 2.42
N ASP A 139 -9.56 -8.53 3.39
CA ASP A 139 -10.95 -9.01 3.45
C ASP A 139 -11.83 -8.34 2.37
N THR A 140 -11.48 -7.13 1.95
CA THR A 140 -12.29 -6.31 1.02
C THR A 140 -11.60 -6.00 -0.31
N GLY A 141 -10.28 -6.21 -0.39
CA GLY A 141 -9.43 -5.82 -1.51
C GLY A 141 -9.24 -4.31 -1.65
N VAL A 142 -9.69 -3.51 -0.68
CA VAL A 142 -9.65 -2.05 -0.74
C VAL A 142 -8.29 -1.52 -0.32
N PHE A 143 -7.85 -0.44 -0.96
CA PHE A 143 -6.66 0.29 -0.56
C PHE A 143 -7.04 1.41 0.41
N GLU A 144 -6.47 1.34 1.60
CA GLU A 144 -6.77 2.20 2.73
C GLU A 144 -5.54 3.04 3.07
N TRP A 145 -5.76 4.16 3.74
CA TRP A 145 -4.69 4.92 4.34
C TRP A 145 -4.89 5.11 5.84
N VAL A 146 -3.77 5.06 6.55
CA VAL A 146 -3.71 5.18 8.00
C VAL A 146 -2.62 6.18 8.39
N ASP A 147 -2.89 7.03 9.37
CA ASP A 147 -1.87 7.80 10.06
C ASP A 147 -1.64 7.17 11.44
N PHE A 148 -0.47 6.54 11.63
CA PHE A 148 -0.12 5.90 12.90
C PHE A 148 0.31 6.88 13.99
N ARG A 149 0.59 8.15 13.69
CA ARG A 149 0.92 9.13 14.73
C ARG A 149 -0.32 9.68 15.41
N TYR A 150 -1.44 9.71 14.68
CA TYR A 150 -2.73 10.19 15.18
C TYR A 150 -3.79 9.09 15.29
N GLY A 151 -3.45 7.86 14.87
CA GLY A 151 -4.26 6.64 14.84
C GLY A 151 -4.88 6.26 16.17
N TYR A 152 -6.13 5.76 16.12
CA TYR A 152 -6.85 5.27 17.30
C TYR A 152 -6.67 3.76 17.42
N PHE A 153 -5.48 3.34 17.87
CA PHE A 153 -5.03 1.94 17.90
C PHE A 153 -5.94 0.99 18.71
N ASP A 154 -6.77 1.52 19.62
CA ASP A 154 -7.66 0.72 20.46
C ASP A 154 -8.91 0.20 19.74
N LYS A 155 -9.28 0.75 18.56
CA LYS A 155 -10.47 0.31 17.81
C LYS A 155 -10.15 0.04 16.35
N TYR A 156 -10.00 -1.25 16.03
CA TYR A 156 -9.72 -1.79 14.70
C TYR A 156 -10.58 -1.20 13.55
N LEU A 157 -11.89 -1.05 13.77
CA LEU A 157 -12.82 -0.51 12.78
C LEU A 157 -12.66 0.99 12.56
N ASP A 158 -12.00 1.68 13.49
CA ASP A 158 -11.80 3.11 13.43
C ASP A 158 -10.53 3.53 12.69
N ASN A 159 -9.68 2.56 12.31
CA ASN A 159 -8.31 2.84 11.87
C ASN A 159 -8.06 3.10 10.38
N PRO A 160 -8.89 2.76 9.38
CA PRO A 160 -8.75 3.44 8.11
C PRO A 160 -9.32 4.86 8.27
N TYR A 161 -8.49 5.88 8.09
CA TYR A 161 -8.96 7.26 8.00
C TYR A 161 -9.70 7.50 6.68
N GLY A 162 -9.33 6.77 5.64
CA GLY A 162 -10.06 6.75 4.39
C GLY A 162 -9.60 5.69 3.41
N ILE A 163 -10.35 5.62 2.32
CA ILE A 163 -10.12 4.73 1.19
C ILE A 163 -9.49 5.54 0.06
N VAL A 164 -8.36 5.03 -0.43
CA VAL A 164 -7.63 5.61 -1.56
C VAL A 164 -8.17 5.06 -2.89
N ALA A 165 -8.56 3.79 -2.93
CA ALA A 165 -9.18 3.19 -4.12
C ALA A 165 -10.06 1.98 -3.81
N ASP A 166 -11.22 1.92 -4.49
CA ASP A 166 -12.10 0.75 -4.46
C ASP A 166 -11.60 -0.32 -5.44
N SER A 167 -10.93 -1.32 -4.85
CA SER A 167 -10.81 -2.74 -5.18
C SER A 167 -10.76 -3.28 -6.62
N THR A 168 -10.64 -2.51 -7.71
CA THR A 168 -10.73 -3.15 -9.04
C THR A 168 -9.47 -3.15 -9.88
N GLN A 169 -8.51 -2.26 -9.65
CA GLN A 169 -7.20 -2.38 -10.29
C GLN A 169 -6.16 -1.64 -9.44
N THR A 170 -5.06 -2.31 -9.10
CA THR A 170 -3.85 -1.67 -8.57
C THR A 170 -3.47 -0.42 -9.38
N SER A 171 -3.72 -0.44 -10.69
CA SER A 171 -3.54 0.72 -11.58
C SER A 171 -4.23 1.96 -11.04
N LYS A 172 -5.43 1.90 -10.45
CA LYS A 172 -6.12 3.11 -9.94
C LYS A 172 -5.45 3.76 -8.74
N VAL A 173 -4.89 2.97 -7.82
CA VAL A 173 -4.05 3.52 -6.73
C VAL A 173 -2.83 4.16 -7.33
N ILE A 174 -2.19 3.47 -8.27
CA ILE A 174 -1.01 3.93 -8.96
C ILE A 174 -1.30 5.17 -9.85
N ASP A 175 -2.49 5.26 -10.42
CA ASP A 175 -3.01 6.36 -11.25
C ASP A 175 -3.31 7.56 -10.36
N ASN A 176 -3.97 7.37 -9.22
CA ASN A 176 -4.15 8.42 -8.21
C ASN A 176 -2.80 8.94 -7.67
N LEU A 177 -1.80 8.06 -7.55
CA LEU A 177 -0.42 8.45 -7.24
C LEU A 177 0.29 9.10 -8.45
N THR A 178 -0.23 9.10 -9.67
CA THR A 178 0.48 9.64 -10.85
C THR A 178 -0.29 10.65 -11.69
N ASN A 179 -1.45 11.10 -11.23
CA ASN A 179 -2.24 12.11 -11.92
C ASN A 179 -1.33 13.30 -12.29
N ARG A 180 -1.21 13.46 -13.62
CA ARG A 180 -0.31 14.41 -14.28
C ARG A 180 -0.69 15.86 -13.96
#